data_AF-A0A1W1I7S1-F1
#
_entry.id   AF-A0A1W1I7S1-F1
#
_cell.length_a   1.000
_cell.length_b   1.000
_cell.length_c   1.000
_cell.angle_alpha   90.00
_cell.angle_beta   90.00
_cell.angle_gamma   90.00
#
_symmetry.space_group_name_H-M   'P 1'
#
loop_
_entity.id
_entity.type
_entity.pdbx_description
1 polymer ?
#
loop_
_entity_poly.entity_id
_entity_poly.type
_entity_poly.pdbx_seq_one_letter_code
_entity_poly.pdbx_strand_id
1 'polypeptide(L)'
;MWAIIVALLVMLVGCSSGGGGGTSDATPISSAPASPAGLIWGRTAGSQESLFRSQSDGSGQVTLVDEQGIRATFAKLAGSLVIYQTQAVPFSGGDQRDIWKVSTSGVGRQALANATDDEIVRDVVGSRVIYDQIISLPSGVRLNDLTSVVTDGSGRAVIAAAVRTPGSESIANYEGSVAGKVVYSRNSGLYSLLPDGSDLRPLVNAPGSPSGQYTFTGMQGSVGSSVIFSARPSSPPLPDLYDVPVNSGAIVPLASDPDNDFLGGVNGNRVVYHRCSGPCDLYSVASDGSGTVPLSTDPGNEFLEEMVGGRIVYTRSVNGQTDIYSVNADGTNPVPLATSPANEGVEGKVGSRVIFRRTDSNGNDNLYSIQADGTGGEIPLATFSEDDSFGGVVGSRVIFERIMGSNVMSSPRALYSVLSDGTGLEQLTPGTSLDEFAGAAGGFACFERTQSGQRDLLCVPADGSSPAVPIAATSADEYFITGL
;
A
#
# COMPACT_ATOMS: atom_id res chain seq x y z
N MET A 1 20.84 31.03 31.53
CA MET A 1 21.17 32.37 31.03
C MET A 1 22.35 32.21 30.07
N TRP A 2 22.05 32.24 28.76
CA TRP A 2 22.88 32.56 27.57
C TRP A 2 24.37 32.13 27.57
N ALA A 3 24.77 31.14 26.78
CA ALA A 3 25.02 31.13 25.33
C ALA A 3 26.51 31.39 24.99
N ILE A 4 27.15 30.40 24.34
CA ILE A 4 28.43 30.55 23.64
C ILE A 4 28.22 30.20 22.17
N ILE A 5 28.75 31.09 21.33
CA ILE A 5 28.70 31.15 19.88
C ILE A 5 29.74 30.19 19.25
N VAL A 6 29.36 29.63 18.09
CA VAL A 6 30.13 28.79 17.17
C VAL A 6 31.26 29.58 16.47
N ALA A 7 32.41 28.95 16.25
CA ALA A 7 33.44 29.42 15.32
C ALA A 7 33.84 28.32 14.31
N LEU A 8 33.70 28.69 13.03
CA LEU A 8 34.20 28.02 11.83
C LEU A 8 35.73 28.17 11.73
N LEU A 9 36.43 27.18 11.17
CA LEU A 9 37.84 27.27 10.79
C LEU A 9 37.99 27.09 9.26
N VAL A 10 38.50 28.12 8.60
CA VAL A 10 39.02 28.10 7.22
C VAL A 10 40.54 28.18 7.31
N MET A 11 41.26 27.36 6.54
CA MET A 11 42.67 27.62 6.22
C MET A 11 42.94 27.43 4.73
N LEU A 12 43.62 28.43 4.17
CA LEU A 12 44.14 28.56 2.80
C LEU A 12 45.64 28.82 2.93
N VAL A 13 46.50 28.08 2.22
CA VAL A 13 47.83 28.44 1.67
C VAL A 13 48.16 27.32 0.65
N GLY A 14 48.70 27.46 -0.57
CA GLY A 14 49.28 28.54 -1.37
C GLY A 14 50.39 27.96 -2.27
N CYS A 15 50.29 28.18 -3.60
CA CYS A 15 51.26 28.18 -4.75
C CYS A 15 52.48 27.20 -4.79
N SER A 16 52.98 26.67 -5.93
CA SER A 16 53.43 27.36 -7.15
C SER A 16 53.93 26.39 -8.27
N SER A 17 53.54 26.68 -9.53
CA SER A 17 54.23 26.60 -10.85
C SER A 17 55.10 25.41 -11.33
N GLY A 18 54.81 24.95 -12.57
CA GLY A 18 55.79 24.37 -13.53
C GLY A 18 55.14 23.59 -14.66
N GLY A 19 55.20 24.07 -15.91
CA GLY A 19 54.53 23.50 -17.09
C GLY A 19 55.37 22.54 -17.96
N GLY A 20 54.70 21.88 -18.91
CA GLY A 20 55.30 21.11 -20.01
C GLY A 20 54.29 20.18 -20.68
N GLY A 21 54.02 20.36 -21.98
CA GLY A 21 53.01 19.63 -22.75
C GLY A 21 53.41 18.23 -23.20
N GLY A 22 52.40 17.44 -23.58
CA GLY A 22 52.56 16.12 -24.20
C GLY A 22 51.24 15.33 -24.18
N THR A 23 50.82 14.89 -25.35
CA THR A 23 49.59 14.16 -25.68
C THR A 23 49.44 12.80 -24.97
N SER A 24 48.27 12.50 -24.41
CA SER A 24 47.75 11.12 -24.32
C SER A 24 46.26 11.10 -23.92
N ASP A 25 45.44 10.56 -24.82
CA ASP A 25 44.20 9.81 -24.58
C ASP A 25 43.26 10.30 -23.48
N ALA A 26 42.21 11.01 -23.90
CA ALA A 26 40.97 11.11 -23.15
C ALA A 26 40.36 9.71 -23.01
N THR A 27 40.67 9.06 -21.90
CA THR A 27 39.85 7.97 -21.38
C THR A 27 38.49 8.55 -20.99
N PRO A 28 37.35 7.99 -21.45
CA PRO A 28 36.06 8.40 -20.92
C PRO A 28 36.04 8.11 -19.44
N ILE A 29 35.74 9.15 -18.67
CA ILE A 29 35.50 9.08 -17.24
C ILE A 29 34.37 8.08 -17.03
N SER A 30 34.71 6.95 -16.41
CA SER A 30 33.91 6.18 -15.46
C SER A 30 32.40 6.40 -15.59
N SER A 31 31.74 5.44 -16.22
CA SER A 31 30.30 5.20 -16.07
C SER A 31 29.87 5.46 -14.62
N ALA A 32 28.89 6.34 -14.43
CA ALA A 32 28.23 6.51 -13.15
C ALA A 32 27.84 5.12 -12.60
N PRO A 33 28.02 4.86 -11.30
CA PRO A 33 27.64 3.56 -10.74
C PRO A 33 26.17 3.32 -11.04
N ALA A 34 25.85 2.13 -11.56
CA ALA A 34 24.48 1.68 -11.77
C ALA A 34 23.69 1.94 -10.48
N SER A 35 22.55 2.62 -10.61
CA SER A 35 21.56 2.77 -9.54
C SER A 35 21.37 1.42 -8.85
N PRO A 36 21.30 1.34 -7.51
CA PRO A 36 21.15 0.08 -6.82
C PRO A 36 19.87 -0.60 -7.32
N ALA A 37 20.02 -1.70 -8.05
CA ALA A 37 18.91 -2.43 -8.63
C ALA A 37 17.97 -2.86 -7.51
N GLY A 38 16.70 -2.50 -7.65
CA GLY A 38 15.67 -2.84 -6.68
C GLY A 38 15.40 -4.33 -6.71
N LEU A 39 15.15 -4.94 -5.55
CA LEU A 39 14.69 -6.32 -5.51
C LEU A 39 13.25 -6.39 -6.00
N ILE A 40 12.97 -7.40 -6.80
CA ILE A 40 11.65 -7.74 -7.31
C ILE A 40 11.32 -9.15 -6.86
N TRP A 41 10.05 -9.35 -6.55
CA TRP A 41 9.47 -10.65 -6.26
C TRP A 41 8.40 -10.94 -7.29
N GLY A 42 8.43 -12.16 -7.81
CA GLY A 42 7.50 -12.58 -8.85
C GLY A 42 7.12 -14.05 -8.69
N ARG A 43 6.07 -14.43 -9.41
CA ARG A 43 5.63 -15.82 -9.53
C ARG A 43 5.46 -16.24 -10.97
N THR A 44 5.58 -17.53 -11.23
CA THR A 44 5.16 -18.14 -12.49
C THR A 44 3.81 -18.85 -12.32
N ALA A 45 2.98 -18.87 -13.37
CA ALA A 45 1.74 -19.64 -13.43
C ALA A 45 1.91 -20.85 -14.36
N GLY A 46 1.32 -21.98 -13.98
CA GLY A 46 1.37 -23.22 -14.75
C GLY A 46 1.15 -24.45 -13.88
N SER A 47 1.52 -25.63 -14.39
CA SER A 47 1.53 -26.86 -13.58
C SER A 47 2.63 -26.87 -12.51
N GLN A 48 3.68 -26.06 -12.71
CA GLN A 48 4.74 -25.74 -11.76
C GLN A 48 4.71 -24.23 -11.51
N GLU A 49 4.18 -23.81 -10.37
CA GLU A 49 4.28 -22.41 -9.96
C GLU A 49 5.55 -22.25 -9.12
N SER A 50 6.31 -21.21 -9.44
CA SER A 50 7.53 -20.86 -8.73
C SER A 50 7.38 -19.50 -8.09
N LEU A 51 8.00 -19.32 -6.93
CA LEU A 51 8.24 -18.02 -6.32
C LEU A 51 9.71 -17.71 -6.51
N PHE A 52 10.02 -16.56 -7.09
CA PHE A 52 11.38 -16.14 -7.32
C PHE A 52 11.60 -14.71 -6.86
N ARG A 53 12.88 -14.36 -6.69
CA ARG A 53 13.33 -12.99 -6.60
C ARG A 53 14.34 -12.68 -7.67
N SER A 54 14.41 -11.44 -8.08
CA SER A 54 15.41 -10.96 -9.05
C SER A 54 15.79 -9.51 -8.73
N GLN A 55 16.91 -9.04 -9.27
CA GLN A 55 17.18 -7.61 -9.33
C GLN A 55 16.43 -6.99 -10.51
N SER A 56 16.11 -5.71 -10.42
CA SER A 56 15.41 -4.96 -11.47
C SER A 56 16.19 -4.79 -12.76
N ASP A 57 17.50 -5.04 -12.73
CA ASP A 57 18.36 -5.13 -13.91
C ASP A 57 18.40 -6.54 -14.53
N GLY A 58 17.58 -7.47 -14.02
CA GLY A 58 17.51 -8.86 -14.46
C GLY A 58 18.60 -9.77 -13.89
N SER A 59 19.52 -9.24 -13.07
CA SER A 59 20.62 -10.01 -12.50
C SER A 59 20.25 -10.71 -11.20
N GLY A 60 21.05 -11.71 -10.82
CA GLY A 60 20.97 -12.33 -9.49
C GLY A 60 19.64 -13.03 -9.19
N GLN A 61 18.92 -13.51 -10.22
CA GLN A 61 17.67 -14.24 -10.04
C GLN A 61 17.89 -15.47 -9.14
N VAL A 62 17.00 -15.66 -8.18
CA VAL A 62 16.95 -16.81 -7.30
C VAL A 62 15.54 -17.35 -7.24
N THR A 63 15.37 -18.60 -7.68
CA THR A 63 14.15 -19.38 -7.42
C THR A 63 14.13 -19.78 -5.95
N LEU A 64 13.08 -19.39 -5.24
CA LEU A 64 12.89 -19.64 -3.82
C LEU A 64 12.05 -20.89 -3.58
N VAL A 65 11.04 -21.06 -4.44
CA VAL A 65 10.09 -22.17 -4.42
C VAL A 65 9.84 -22.55 -5.87
N ASP A 66 9.86 -23.85 -6.16
CA ASP A 66 9.52 -24.42 -7.47
C ASP A 66 8.79 -25.72 -7.21
N GLU A 67 7.46 -25.68 -7.24
CA GLU A 67 6.64 -26.83 -6.88
C GLU A 67 5.49 -27.08 -7.85
N GLN A 68 5.28 -28.36 -8.15
CA GLN A 68 4.10 -28.78 -8.88
C GLN A 68 2.86 -28.57 -8.03
N GLY A 69 1.90 -27.85 -8.59
CA GLY A 69 0.56 -27.75 -8.03
C GLY A 69 0.45 -27.01 -6.69
N ILE A 70 1.28 -26.01 -6.47
CA ILE A 70 1.23 -25.17 -5.27
C ILE A 70 1.14 -23.70 -5.67
N ARG A 71 0.05 -23.02 -5.30
CA ARG A 71 -0.07 -21.56 -5.47
C ARG A 71 0.41 -20.82 -4.25
N ALA A 72 1.35 -19.89 -4.41
CA ALA A 72 1.68 -18.93 -3.36
C ALA A 72 0.57 -17.87 -3.28
N THR A 73 -0.30 -17.97 -2.27
CA THR A 73 -1.45 -17.05 -2.08
C THR A 73 -1.10 -15.86 -1.21
N PHE A 74 -0.01 -15.96 -0.46
CA PHE A 74 0.53 -14.91 0.39
C PHE A 74 2.05 -15.02 0.40
N ALA A 75 2.73 -13.89 0.42
CA ALA A 75 4.16 -13.80 0.67
C ALA A 75 4.47 -12.48 1.39
N LYS A 76 5.28 -12.52 2.45
CA LYS A 76 5.73 -11.33 3.20
C LYS A 76 7.17 -11.48 3.68
N LEU A 77 7.96 -10.40 3.62
CA LEU A 77 9.29 -10.38 4.20
C LEU A 77 9.28 -10.34 5.73
N ALA A 78 10.18 -11.12 6.32
CA ALA A 78 10.45 -11.16 7.76
C ALA A 78 11.97 -11.13 7.97
N GLY A 79 12.58 -9.95 7.81
CA GLY A 79 14.03 -9.82 7.80
C GLY A 79 14.64 -10.51 6.57
N SER A 80 15.50 -11.51 6.78
CA SER A 80 16.11 -12.29 5.69
C SER A 80 15.30 -13.54 5.29
N LEU A 81 14.04 -13.63 5.73
CA LEU A 81 13.14 -14.72 5.41
C LEU A 81 11.98 -14.21 4.56
N VAL A 82 11.50 -15.06 3.66
CA VAL A 82 10.20 -14.95 3.02
C VAL A 82 9.26 -15.91 3.70
N ILE A 83 8.19 -15.40 4.28
CA ILE A 83 7.07 -16.18 4.79
C ILE A 83 6.03 -16.26 3.69
N TYR A 84 5.63 -17.47 3.31
CA TYR A 84 4.65 -17.65 2.25
C TYR A 84 3.68 -18.77 2.57
N GLN A 85 2.51 -18.69 1.96
CA GLN A 85 1.44 -19.66 2.14
C GLN A 85 1.20 -20.42 0.84
N THR A 86 1.16 -21.75 0.93
CA THR A 86 0.88 -22.63 -0.19
C THR A 86 -0.59 -22.98 -0.25
N GLN A 87 -1.17 -23.10 -1.44
CA GLN A 87 -2.48 -23.70 -1.65
C GLN A 87 -2.32 -24.91 -2.57
N ALA A 88 -2.73 -26.11 -2.13
CA ALA A 88 -2.76 -27.29 -2.97
C ALA A 88 -3.80 -27.10 -4.10
N VAL A 89 -3.43 -27.32 -5.37
CA VAL A 89 -4.43 -27.45 -6.44
C VAL A 89 -5.15 -28.80 -6.37
N PRO A 90 -6.40 -28.92 -6.86
CA PRO A 90 -7.38 -29.92 -6.39
C PRO A 90 -7.13 -31.41 -6.70
N PHE A 91 -5.94 -31.84 -7.09
CA PHE A 91 -5.72 -33.20 -7.61
C PHE A 91 -5.25 -34.25 -6.60
N SER A 92 -5.03 -33.89 -5.32
CA SER A 92 -4.64 -34.86 -4.29
C SER A 92 -5.25 -34.57 -2.92
N GLY A 93 -6.58 -34.57 -2.82
CA GLY A 93 -7.29 -34.96 -1.59
C GLY A 93 -6.95 -34.24 -0.27
N GLY A 94 -6.44 -33.02 -0.31
CA GLY A 94 -6.26 -32.16 0.86
C GLY A 94 -6.04 -30.71 0.46
N ASP A 95 -6.98 -29.83 0.79
CA ASP A 95 -6.91 -28.37 0.62
C ASP A 95 -6.00 -27.71 1.68
N GLN A 96 -4.95 -28.39 2.12
CA GLN A 96 -4.14 -27.92 3.24
C GLN A 96 -3.31 -26.71 2.84
N ARG A 97 -3.51 -25.62 3.58
CA ARG A 97 -2.85 -24.34 3.38
C ARG A 97 -1.73 -24.17 4.38
N ASP A 98 -0.60 -24.81 4.12
CA ASP A 98 0.56 -24.74 5.00
C ASP A 98 1.29 -23.39 4.92
N ILE A 99 1.91 -23.02 6.05
CA ILE A 99 2.75 -21.83 6.16
C ILE A 99 4.20 -22.26 6.09
N TRP A 100 4.95 -21.65 5.19
CA TRP A 100 6.34 -21.95 4.93
C TRP A 100 7.21 -20.73 5.12
N LYS A 101 8.50 -21.00 5.35
CA LYS A 101 9.55 -20.00 5.23
C LYS A 101 10.64 -20.50 4.31
N VAL A 102 11.35 -19.55 3.72
CA VAL A 102 12.61 -19.79 3.02
C VAL A 102 13.50 -18.56 3.20
N SER A 103 14.82 -18.73 3.24
CA SER A 103 15.73 -17.59 3.16
C SER A 103 15.48 -16.81 1.88
N THR A 104 15.70 -15.49 1.89
CA THR A 104 15.72 -14.72 0.63
C THR A 104 16.75 -15.31 -0.34
N SER A 105 17.81 -15.98 0.14
CA SER A 105 18.75 -16.69 -0.72
C SER A 105 18.23 -17.99 -1.36
N GLY A 106 16.98 -18.38 -1.12
CA GLY A 106 16.39 -19.65 -1.60
C GLY A 106 16.80 -20.89 -0.80
N VAL A 107 17.56 -20.72 0.29
CA VAL A 107 18.09 -21.83 1.09
C VAL A 107 17.27 -22.04 2.37
N GLY A 108 17.24 -23.28 2.86
CA GLY A 108 16.72 -23.59 4.19
C GLY A 108 15.21 -23.49 4.28
N ARG A 109 14.50 -23.88 3.22
CA ARG A 109 13.05 -23.97 3.23
C ARG A 109 12.58 -24.89 4.37
N GLN A 110 11.59 -24.43 5.12
CA GLN A 110 11.05 -25.17 6.26
C GLN A 110 9.57 -24.82 6.45
N ALA A 111 8.75 -25.81 6.81
CA ALA A 111 7.38 -25.56 7.24
C ALA A 111 7.38 -24.91 8.63
N LEU A 112 6.56 -23.86 8.80
CA LEU A 112 6.30 -23.18 10.08
C LEU A 112 5.00 -23.68 10.72
N ALA A 113 4.00 -23.94 9.90
CA ALA A 113 2.78 -24.64 10.28
C ALA A 113 2.51 -25.67 9.19
N ASN A 114 2.54 -26.94 9.60
CA ASN A 114 2.15 -28.09 8.80
C ASN A 114 1.20 -28.89 9.67
N ALA A 115 -0.08 -28.52 9.61
CA ALA A 115 -1.13 -29.16 10.38
C ALA A 115 -2.18 -29.75 9.44
N THR A 116 -3.06 -30.57 10.00
CA THR A 116 -4.19 -31.10 9.24
C THR A 116 -5.28 -30.06 8.96
N ASP A 117 -5.20 -28.92 9.65
CA ASP A 117 -6.17 -27.82 9.62
C ASP A 117 -5.78 -26.82 8.52
N ASP A 118 -6.73 -25.97 8.11
CA ASP A 118 -6.38 -24.86 7.21
C ASP A 118 -5.72 -23.73 8.01
N GLU A 119 -4.56 -23.26 7.55
CA GLU A 119 -4.00 -21.99 8.03
C GLU A 119 -4.20 -20.83 7.04
N ILE A 120 -4.48 -19.63 7.57
CA ILE A 120 -4.53 -18.39 6.79
C ILE A 120 -3.62 -17.36 7.44
N VAL A 121 -2.51 -17.01 6.78
CA VAL A 121 -1.61 -15.95 7.25
C VAL A 121 -2.32 -14.60 7.23
N ARG A 122 -2.18 -13.85 8.32
CA ARG A 122 -2.73 -12.50 8.50
C ARG A 122 -1.66 -11.44 8.50
N ASP A 123 -0.55 -11.69 9.21
CA ASP A 123 0.53 -10.72 9.33
C ASP A 123 1.84 -11.35 9.82
N VAL A 124 2.92 -10.59 9.77
CA VAL A 124 4.17 -10.84 10.48
C VAL A 124 4.46 -9.66 11.39
N VAL A 125 4.40 -9.89 12.71
CA VAL A 125 4.58 -8.86 13.74
C VAL A 125 5.85 -9.15 14.53
N GLY A 126 6.89 -8.35 14.30
CA GLY A 126 8.21 -8.60 14.85
C GLY A 126 8.77 -9.93 14.33
N SER A 127 9.08 -10.86 15.24
CA SER A 127 9.61 -12.19 14.91
C SER A 127 8.53 -13.27 14.84
N ARG A 128 7.23 -12.92 14.77
CA ARG A 128 6.14 -13.90 14.82
C ARG A 128 5.20 -13.75 13.63
N VAL A 129 4.83 -14.87 13.04
CA VAL A 129 3.78 -14.96 12.02
C VAL A 129 2.44 -15.12 12.72
N ILE A 130 1.46 -14.32 12.34
CA ILE A 130 0.09 -14.34 12.84
C ILE A 130 -0.79 -14.99 11.79
N TYR A 131 -1.60 -15.96 12.18
CA TYR A 131 -2.47 -16.69 11.26
C TYR A 131 -3.72 -17.23 11.95
N ASP A 132 -4.79 -17.38 11.17
CA ASP A 132 -5.97 -18.12 11.60
C ASP A 132 -5.73 -19.61 11.41
N GLN A 133 -6.02 -20.42 12.43
CA GLN A 133 -6.12 -21.86 12.32
C GLN A 133 -7.60 -22.25 12.29
N ILE A 134 -8.06 -22.81 11.18
CA ILE A 134 -9.48 -23.13 10.98
C ILE A 134 -9.80 -24.54 11.44
N ILE A 135 -10.73 -24.62 12.38
CA ILE A 135 -11.11 -25.85 13.06
C ILE A 135 -12.54 -26.19 12.66
N SER A 136 -12.72 -27.37 12.09
CA SER A 136 -14.03 -27.88 11.70
C SER A 136 -14.63 -28.70 12.84
N LEU A 137 -15.78 -28.27 13.36
CA LEU A 137 -16.53 -29.03 14.36
C LEU A 137 -17.39 -30.12 13.70
N PRO A 138 -17.74 -31.21 14.40
CA PRO A 138 -18.66 -32.24 13.87
C PRO A 138 -20.04 -31.72 13.43
N SER A 139 -20.45 -30.56 13.94
CA SER A 139 -21.68 -29.86 13.54
C SER A 139 -21.61 -29.21 12.14
N GLY A 140 -20.43 -29.20 11.50
CA GLY A 140 -20.17 -28.49 10.25
C GLY A 140 -19.81 -27.01 10.43
N VAL A 141 -19.82 -26.49 11.66
CA VAL A 141 -19.39 -25.12 11.97
C VAL A 141 -17.87 -25.03 11.88
N ARG A 142 -17.36 -23.99 11.19
CA ARG A 142 -15.93 -23.65 11.13
C ARG A 142 -15.64 -22.52 12.11
N LEU A 143 -14.63 -22.70 12.95
CA LEU A 143 -14.16 -21.70 13.92
C LEU A 143 -12.68 -21.42 13.69
N ASN A 144 -12.24 -20.20 13.98
CA ASN A 144 -10.86 -19.80 13.80
C ASN A 144 -10.23 -19.45 15.15
N ASP A 145 -9.16 -20.15 15.49
CA ASP A 145 -8.24 -19.71 16.54
C ASP A 145 -7.21 -18.77 15.91
N LEU A 146 -7.00 -17.61 16.51
CA LEU A 146 -5.88 -16.75 16.15
C LEU A 146 -4.62 -17.30 16.81
N THR A 147 -3.66 -17.68 15.99
CA THR A 147 -2.44 -18.37 16.38
C THR A 147 -1.22 -17.59 15.94
N SER A 148 -0.13 -17.77 16.67
CA SER A 148 1.17 -17.25 16.27
C SER A 148 2.27 -18.28 16.41
N VAL A 149 3.30 -18.15 15.57
CA VAL A 149 4.51 -18.97 15.60
C VAL A 149 5.72 -18.08 15.38
N VAL A 150 6.84 -18.37 16.05
CA VAL A 150 8.09 -17.65 15.79
C VAL A 150 8.55 -17.97 14.37
N THR A 151 9.14 -17.01 13.67
CA THR A 151 9.66 -17.19 12.30
C THR A 151 10.79 -18.23 12.21
N ASP A 152 11.39 -18.64 13.33
CA ASP A 152 12.32 -19.77 13.37
C ASP A 152 11.62 -21.15 13.49
N GLY A 153 10.30 -21.17 13.71
CA GLY A 153 9.47 -22.36 13.90
C GLY A 153 9.28 -22.75 15.38
N SER A 154 9.94 -22.06 16.30
CA SER A 154 9.79 -22.30 17.74
C SER A 154 8.54 -21.62 18.32
N GLY A 155 8.18 -22.02 19.54
CA GLY A 155 7.28 -21.25 20.41
C GLY A 155 5.92 -20.90 19.81
N ARG A 156 5.19 -21.87 19.26
CA ARG A 156 3.80 -21.70 18.80
C ARG A 156 2.86 -21.41 19.97
N ALA A 157 1.92 -20.47 19.79
CA ALA A 157 0.93 -20.10 20.80
C ALA A 157 -0.42 -19.82 20.13
N VAL A 158 -1.50 -20.40 20.67
CA VAL A 158 -2.86 -19.92 20.39
C VAL A 158 -3.05 -18.64 21.21
N ILE A 159 -3.11 -17.51 20.52
CA ILE A 159 -3.10 -16.20 21.16
C ILE A 159 -4.52 -15.65 21.39
N ALA A 160 -5.50 -16.13 20.61
CA ALA A 160 -6.92 -15.97 20.92
C ALA A 160 -7.70 -17.19 20.41
N ALA A 161 -8.27 -17.97 21.33
CA ALA A 161 -9.07 -19.15 20.98
C ALA A 161 -10.53 -18.77 20.66
N ALA A 162 -11.14 -19.48 19.71
CA ALA A 162 -12.57 -19.45 19.48
C ALA A 162 -13.35 -20.11 20.63
N VAL A 163 -14.60 -19.67 20.85
CA VAL A 163 -15.53 -20.35 21.77
C VAL A 163 -16.19 -21.50 21.04
N ARG A 164 -16.17 -22.68 21.67
CA ARG A 164 -16.59 -23.96 21.06
C ARG A 164 -17.77 -24.62 21.75
N THR A 165 -18.48 -23.88 22.60
CA THR A 165 -19.66 -24.39 23.30
C THR A 165 -20.87 -24.42 22.36
N PRO A 166 -21.55 -25.58 22.21
CA PRO A 166 -22.74 -25.68 21.37
C PRO A 166 -23.79 -24.62 21.69
N GLY A 167 -24.19 -23.82 20.69
CA GLY A 167 -25.18 -22.75 20.85
C GLY A 167 -24.62 -21.42 21.39
N SER A 168 -23.31 -21.31 21.57
CA SER A 168 -22.60 -20.08 21.94
C SER A 168 -21.21 -20.03 21.29
N GLU A 169 -21.14 -20.38 20.01
CA GLU A 169 -19.91 -20.34 19.23
C GLU A 169 -19.50 -18.90 18.87
N SER A 170 -18.21 -18.58 18.97
CA SER A 170 -17.69 -17.27 18.53
C SER A 170 -16.25 -17.37 18.05
N ILE A 171 -15.95 -16.65 16.98
CA ILE A 171 -14.63 -16.60 16.35
C ILE A 171 -13.80 -15.44 16.90
N ALA A 172 -12.47 -15.59 16.88
CA ALA A 172 -11.55 -14.47 17.04
C ALA A 172 -11.19 -13.97 15.64
N ASN A 173 -11.46 -12.70 15.34
CA ASN A 173 -11.12 -12.09 14.06
C ASN A 173 -9.90 -11.20 14.21
N TYR A 174 -8.88 -11.41 13.41
CA TYR A 174 -7.78 -10.47 13.28
C TYR A 174 -8.27 -9.15 12.65
N GLU A 175 -8.05 -8.03 13.33
CA GLU A 175 -8.44 -6.69 12.87
C GLU A 175 -7.25 -5.90 12.32
N GLY A 176 -6.04 -6.19 12.77
CA GLY A 176 -4.83 -5.51 12.35
C GLY A 176 -3.68 -5.62 13.35
N SER A 177 -2.55 -4.99 13.02
CA SER A 177 -1.40 -4.87 13.91
C SER A 177 -1.03 -3.41 14.10
N VAL A 178 -0.94 -2.96 15.35
CA VAL A 178 -0.66 -1.57 15.71
C VAL A 178 0.37 -1.54 16.83
N ALA A 179 1.42 -0.73 16.65
CA ALA A 179 2.50 -0.56 17.64
C ALA A 179 3.11 -1.89 18.14
N GLY A 180 3.28 -2.87 17.24
CA GLY A 180 3.85 -4.19 17.56
C GLY A 180 2.90 -5.14 18.29
N LYS A 181 1.63 -4.77 18.46
CA LYS A 181 0.58 -5.62 19.02
C LYS A 181 -0.36 -6.13 17.94
N VAL A 182 -0.95 -7.28 18.21
CA VAL A 182 -2.07 -7.83 17.44
C VAL A 182 -3.36 -7.28 18.02
N VAL A 183 -4.23 -6.75 17.15
CA VAL A 183 -5.58 -6.30 17.48
C VAL A 183 -6.57 -7.32 16.92
N TYR A 184 -7.49 -7.77 17.76
CA TYR A 184 -8.50 -8.75 17.37
C TYR A 184 -9.86 -8.44 18.00
N SER A 185 -10.92 -8.87 17.32
CA SER A 185 -12.29 -8.78 17.83
C SER A 185 -12.86 -10.16 18.18
N ARG A 186 -13.72 -10.20 19.19
CA ARG A 186 -14.51 -11.38 19.58
C ARG A 186 -15.73 -10.95 20.38
N ASN A 187 -16.92 -11.48 20.04
CA ASN A 187 -18.19 -11.16 20.71
C ASN A 187 -18.48 -9.64 20.76
N SER A 188 -18.20 -8.91 19.68
CA SER A 188 -18.33 -7.44 19.61
C SER A 188 -17.42 -6.67 20.58
N GLY A 189 -16.47 -7.35 21.22
CA GLY A 189 -15.39 -6.75 21.99
C GLY A 189 -14.11 -6.66 21.17
N LEU A 190 -13.32 -5.62 21.44
CA LEU A 190 -12.02 -5.37 20.83
C LEU A 190 -10.93 -5.57 21.88
N TYR A 191 -9.83 -6.21 21.48
CA TYR A 191 -8.73 -6.56 22.35
C TYR A 191 -7.41 -6.27 21.65
N SER A 192 -6.36 -6.05 22.44
CA SER A 192 -4.98 -6.08 21.95
C SER A 192 -4.11 -6.99 22.81
N LEU A 193 -3.04 -7.52 22.24
CA LEU A 193 -2.04 -8.30 22.96
C LEU A 193 -0.70 -8.28 22.21
N LEU A 194 0.37 -8.70 22.87
CA LEU A 194 1.63 -8.98 22.19
C LEU A 194 1.53 -10.25 21.35
N PRO A 195 2.29 -10.38 20.24
CA PRO A 195 2.25 -11.54 19.36
C PRO A 195 2.49 -12.91 20.03
N ASP A 196 3.02 -12.96 21.25
CA ASP A 196 3.23 -14.19 22.03
C ASP A 196 2.04 -14.57 22.94
N GLY A 197 0.95 -13.80 22.92
CA GLY A 197 -0.22 -14.01 23.79
C GLY A 197 -0.19 -13.22 25.09
N SER A 198 0.94 -12.61 25.44
CA SER A 198 1.09 -11.83 26.67
C SER A 198 0.52 -10.42 26.53
N ASP A 199 0.39 -9.71 27.66
CA ASP A 199 -0.14 -8.35 27.72
C ASP A 199 -1.52 -8.17 27.05
N LEU A 200 -2.41 -9.15 27.25
CA LEU A 200 -3.80 -9.07 26.81
C LEU A 200 -4.51 -7.90 27.49
N ARG A 201 -5.06 -7.00 26.67
CA ARG A 201 -5.82 -5.82 27.10
C ARG A 201 -7.19 -5.78 26.42
N PRO A 202 -8.28 -5.92 27.19
CA PRO A 202 -9.62 -5.54 26.76
C PRO A 202 -9.66 -4.04 26.43
N LEU A 203 -10.02 -3.68 25.20
CA LEU A 203 -10.10 -2.29 24.75
C LEU A 203 -11.54 -1.79 24.78
N VAL A 204 -12.44 -2.45 24.05
CA VAL A 204 -13.84 -2.00 23.84
C VAL A 204 -14.79 -3.16 24.08
N ASN A 205 -15.93 -2.95 24.76
CA ASN A 205 -17.01 -3.94 24.97
C ASN A 205 -16.59 -5.33 25.43
N ALA A 206 -15.44 -5.41 26.09
CA ALA A 206 -14.81 -6.66 26.48
C ALA A 206 -14.88 -6.78 28.01
N PRO A 207 -15.02 -7.99 28.58
CA PRO A 207 -14.98 -8.16 30.02
C PRO A 207 -13.71 -7.53 30.61
N GLY A 208 -13.85 -6.53 31.48
CA GLY A 208 -12.74 -5.76 32.05
C GLY A 208 -12.30 -4.52 31.26
N SER A 209 -12.95 -4.20 30.13
CA SER A 209 -12.78 -2.92 29.44
C SER A 209 -13.42 -1.78 30.24
N PRO A 210 -12.84 -0.55 30.22
CA PRO A 210 -13.46 0.64 30.81
C PRO A 210 -14.82 1.03 30.21
N SER A 211 -15.21 0.44 29.08
CA SER A 211 -16.14 1.06 28.13
C SER A 211 -17.30 0.15 27.71
N GLY A 212 -17.88 -0.62 28.63
CA GLY A 212 -18.98 -1.57 28.37
C GLY A 212 -20.28 -1.00 27.78
N GLN A 213 -20.25 0.23 27.25
CA GLN A 213 -21.35 0.93 26.57
C GLN A 213 -21.20 0.92 25.04
N TYR A 214 -20.00 0.70 24.49
CA TYR A 214 -19.78 0.74 23.03
C TYR A 214 -19.90 -0.66 22.42
N THR A 215 -20.61 -0.81 21.30
CA THR A 215 -20.58 -2.05 20.50
C THR A 215 -19.65 -1.84 19.31
N PHE A 216 -18.51 -2.53 19.28
CA PHE A 216 -17.55 -2.47 18.17
C PHE A 216 -18.19 -2.98 16.87
N THR A 217 -18.04 -2.23 15.78
CA THR A 217 -18.56 -2.58 14.45
C THR A 217 -17.48 -2.79 13.39
N GLY A 218 -16.26 -2.31 13.62
CA GLY A 218 -15.11 -2.61 12.76
C GLY A 218 -13.93 -1.66 12.97
N MET A 219 -12.72 -2.17 12.76
CA MET A 219 -11.52 -1.34 12.70
C MET A 219 -11.51 -0.58 11.37
N GLN A 220 -11.22 0.72 11.43
CA GLN A 220 -11.18 1.60 10.25
C GLN A 220 -9.74 1.96 9.89
N GLY A 221 -8.84 2.04 10.87
CA GLY A 221 -7.43 2.36 10.65
C GLY A 221 -6.66 2.56 11.95
N SER A 222 -5.56 3.31 11.91
CA SER A 222 -4.74 3.61 13.10
C SER A 222 -4.09 4.98 13.03
N VAL A 223 -3.82 5.57 14.20
CA VAL A 223 -3.06 6.80 14.36
C VAL A 223 -2.06 6.63 15.51
N GLY A 224 -0.76 6.77 15.22
CA GLY A 224 0.29 6.52 16.21
C GLY A 224 0.18 5.12 16.83
N SER A 225 -0.07 5.06 18.14
CA SER A 225 -0.27 3.80 18.89
C SER A 225 -1.72 3.51 19.22
N SER A 226 -2.66 4.04 18.44
CA SER A 226 -4.09 3.89 18.66
C SER A 226 -4.81 3.31 17.45
N VAL A 227 -5.94 2.68 17.71
CA VAL A 227 -6.83 2.10 16.71
C VAL A 227 -7.99 3.07 16.50
N ILE A 228 -8.23 3.42 15.23
CA ILE A 228 -9.45 4.09 14.81
C ILE A 228 -10.48 3.01 14.50
N PHE A 229 -11.65 3.09 15.12
CA PHE A 229 -12.71 2.11 14.95
C PHE A 229 -14.08 2.77 14.90
N SER A 230 -15.03 2.07 14.28
CA SER A 230 -16.44 2.43 14.37
C SER A 230 -17.12 1.64 15.49
N ALA A 231 -17.99 2.32 16.25
CA ALA A 231 -18.79 1.68 17.29
C ALA A 231 -20.12 2.38 17.54
N ARG A 232 -21.05 1.66 18.18
CA ARG A 232 -22.35 2.20 18.62
C ARG A 232 -22.36 2.43 20.14
N PRO A 233 -22.53 3.68 20.63
CA PRO A 233 -22.47 4.01 22.07
C PRO A 233 -23.74 3.65 22.87
N SER A 234 -24.90 3.51 22.21
CA SER A 234 -26.15 2.97 22.79
C SER A 234 -26.99 2.36 21.65
N SER A 235 -28.22 1.90 21.90
CA SER A 235 -29.14 1.46 20.84
C SER A 235 -30.49 2.18 21.04
N PRO A 236 -31.03 2.92 20.05
CA PRO A 236 -30.49 3.23 18.71
C PRO A 236 -29.76 4.59 18.63
N PRO A 237 -28.46 4.60 18.29
CA PRO A 237 -27.87 5.51 17.27
C PRO A 237 -27.05 4.74 16.19
N LEU A 238 -26.63 5.45 15.14
CA LEU A 238 -25.73 4.94 14.08
C LEU A 238 -24.30 4.69 14.62
N PRO A 239 -23.46 3.89 13.92
CA PRO A 239 -22.04 3.81 14.23
C PRO A 239 -21.36 5.17 14.06
N ASP A 240 -20.46 5.47 14.98
CA ASP A 240 -19.67 6.70 15.00
C ASP A 240 -18.18 6.34 15.15
N LEU A 241 -17.29 7.29 14.92
CA LEU A 241 -15.84 7.12 14.88
C LEU A 241 -15.19 7.40 16.23
N TYR A 242 -14.30 6.51 16.65
CA TYR A 242 -13.59 6.57 17.92
C TYR A 242 -12.11 6.25 17.73
N ASP A 243 -11.28 6.79 18.62
CA ASP A 243 -9.90 6.35 18.83
C ASP A 243 -9.77 5.56 20.13
N VAL A 244 -8.88 4.56 20.15
CA VAL A 244 -8.50 3.86 21.38
C VAL A 244 -7.01 3.50 21.36
N PRO A 245 -6.20 4.01 22.31
CA PRO A 245 -4.81 3.61 22.43
C PRO A 245 -4.71 2.14 22.82
N VAL A 246 -3.91 1.35 22.07
CA VAL A 246 -3.76 -0.11 22.30
C VAL A 246 -3.12 -0.45 23.65
N ASN A 247 -2.56 0.55 24.32
CA ASN A 247 -1.92 0.37 25.62
C ASN A 247 -2.79 0.82 26.79
N SER A 248 -3.64 1.85 26.66
CA SER A 248 -4.44 2.32 27.79
C SER A 248 -5.90 1.88 27.73
N GLY A 249 -6.46 1.68 26.54
CA GLY A 249 -7.90 1.44 26.37
C GLY A 249 -8.78 2.67 26.62
N ALA A 250 -8.19 3.87 26.75
CA ALA A 250 -8.93 5.11 26.97
C ALA A 250 -9.58 5.58 25.66
N ILE A 251 -10.88 5.33 25.50
CA ILE A 251 -11.63 5.69 24.28
C ILE A 251 -11.78 7.21 24.18
N VAL A 252 -11.56 7.72 22.97
CA VAL A 252 -11.77 9.11 22.58
C VAL A 252 -12.82 9.16 21.47
N PRO A 253 -13.99 9.77 21.69
CA PRO A 253 -14.94 10.07 20.61
C PRO A 253 -14.32 11.05 19.62
N LEU A 254 -14.35 10.72 18.33
CA LEU A 254 -13.81 11.56 17.26
C LEU A 254 -14.92 12.28 16.50
N ALA A 255 -16.04 11.61 16.29
CA ALA A 255 -17.32 12.22 15.99
C ALA A 255 -18.34 11.77 17.07
N SER A 256 -19.41 12.54 17.22
CA SER A 256 -20.39 12.36 18.32
C SER A 256 -21.79 12.83 17.91
N ASP A 257 -22.07 12.75 16.63
CA ASP A 257 -23.29 13.26 16.01
C ASP A 257 -24.15 12.09 15.51
N PRO A 258 -25.40 12.33 15.06
CA PRO A 258 -26.30 11.23 14.73
C PRO A 258 -26.00 10.59 13.36
N ASP A 259 -25.04 11.13 12.60
CA ASP A 259 -24.73 10.67 11.25
C ASP A 259 -23.70 9.54 11.27
N ASN A 260 -23.45 8.96 10.10
CA ASN A 260 -22.49 7.88 9.96
C ASN A 260 -21.15 8.44 9.48
N ASP A 261 -20.12 8.26 10.29
CA ASP A 261 -18.79 8.77 10.05
C ASP A 261 -17.82 7.64 9.68
N PHE A 262 -17.08 7.84 8.59
CA PHE A 262 -16.13 6.86 8.07
C PHE A 262 -14.73 7.46 7.98
N LEU A 263 -13.71 6.70 8.37
CA LEU A 263 -12.33 7.15 8.23
C LEU A 263 -11.98 7.34 6.76
N GLY A 264 -11.57 8.55 6.40
CA GLY A 264 -10.89 8.82 5.13
C GLY A 264 -9.39 8.59 5.25
N GLY A 265 -8.76 9.09 6.32
CA GLY A 265 -7.33 8.93 6.53
C GLY A 265 -6.80 9.72 7.72
N VAL A 266 -5.47 9.79 7.84
CA VAL A 266 -4.79 10.48 8.95
C VAL A 266 -3.73 11.41 8.40
N ASN A 267 -3.73 12.67 8.86
CA ASN A 267 -2.74 13.68 8.52
C ASN A 267 -2.07 14.19 9.81
N GLY A 268 -0.88 13.66 10.10
CA GLY A 268 -0.20 13.93 11.36
C GLY A 268 -1.03 13.46 12.56
N ASN A 269 -1.39 14.38 13.45
CA ASN A 269 -2.23 14.09 14.62
C ASN A 269 -3.73 14.28 14.37
N ARG A 270 -4.15 14.51 13.12
CA ARG A 270 -5.57 14.71 12.78
C ARG A 270 -6.12 13.52 12.01
N VAL A 271 -7.33 13.13 12.40
CA VAL A 271 -8.16 12.16 11.70
C VAL A 271 -9.04 12.91 10.72
N VAL A 272 -9.10 12.43 9.48
CA VAL A 272 -9.93 12.97 8.41
C VAL A 272 -11.00 11.94 8.11
N TYR A 273 -12.25 12.36 8.10
CA TYR A 273 -13.39 11.44 7.98
C TYR A 273 -14.50 12.04 7.11
N HIS A 274 -15.25 11.16 6.48
CA HIS A 274 -16.45 11.50 5.72
C HIS A 274 -17.66 11.41 6.64
N ARG A 275 -18.52 12.42 6.60
CA ARG A 275 -19.84 12.40 7.23
C ARG A 275 -20.91 12.32 6.16
N CYS A 276 -21.65 11.22 6.09
CA CYS A 276 -22.64 10.99 5.04
C CYS A 276 -24.07 11.03 5.59
N SER A 277 -24.63 12.24 5.67
CA SER A 277 -25.99 12.53 6.17
C SER A 277 -26.93 13.03 5.05
N GLY A 278 -26.69 12.56 3.82
CA GLY A 278 -27.14 13.19 2.59
C GLY A 278 -25.98 13.19 1.59
N PRO A 279 -25.59 14.35 1.02
CA PRO A 279 -24.25 14.49 0.46
C PRO A 279 -23.18 14.13 1.51
N CYS A 280 -22.09 13.49 1.09
CA CYS A 280 -20.95 13.23 1.98
C CYS A 280 -20.08 14.48 2.08
N ASP A 281 -19.89 14.98 3.29
CA ASP A 281 -19.00 16.10 3.60
C ASP A 281 -17.69 15.59 4.21
N LEU A 282 -16.60 16.35 4.05
CA LEU A 282 -15.30 15.99 4.64
C LEU A 282 -14.99 16.82 5.89
N TYR A 283 -14.59 16.15 6.96
CA TYR A 283 -14.25 16.74 8.25
C TYR A 283 -12.85 16.34 8.70
N SER A 284 -12.29 17.12 9.60
CA SER A 284 -11.08 16.77 10.32
C SER A 284 -11.20 17.05 11.81
N VAL A 285 -10.67 16.16 12.65
CA VAL A 285 -10.62 16.27 14.11
C VAL A 285 -9.24 15.87 14.62
N ALA A 286 -8.76 16.46 15.72
CA ALA A 286 -7.54 15.97 16.36
C ALA A 286 -7.77 14.57 16.95
N SER A 287 -6.70 13.77 17.05
CA SER A 287 -6.77 12.41 17.62
C SER A 287 -7.23 12.37 19.09
N ASP A 288 -7.17 13.50 19.80
CA ASP A 288 -7.70 13.67 21.15
C ASP A 288 -9.18 14.09 21.18
N GLY A 289 -9.84 14.13 20.02
CA GLY A 289 -11.25 14.50 19.86
C GLY A 289 -11.50 16.01 19.82
N SER A 290 -10.47 16.84 19.95
CA SER A 290 -10.62 18.30 19.98
C SER A 290 -10.58 18.94 18.59
N GLY A 291 -11.17 20.13 18.49
CA GLY A 291 -11.01 21.02 17.33
C GLY A 291 -11.52 20.44 16.02
N THR A 292 -12.68 19.77 16.03
CA THR A 292 -13.36 19.34 14.80
C THR A 292 -13.65 20.52 13.88
N VAL A 293 -13.33 20.38 12.60
CA VAL A 293 -13.58 21.40 11.55
C VAL A 293 -14.11 20.73 10.28
N PRO A 294 -15.10 21.33 9.60
CA PRO A 294 -15.40 20.97 8.22
C PRO A 294 -14.23 21.41 7.32
N LEU A 295 -13.91 20.61 6.31
CA LEU A 295 -12.83 20.88 5.35
C LEU A 295 -13.34 21.60 4.09
N SER A 296 -14.65 21.57 3.88
CA SER A 296 -15.40 22.32 2.88
C SER A 296 -16.76 22.68 3.48
N THR A 297 -17.35 23.78 3.04
CA THR A 297 -18.72 24.19 3.41
C THR A 297 -19.62 24.37 2.20
N ASP A 298 -19.09 24.08 1.02
CA ASP A 298 -19.79 24.31 -0.23
C ASP A 298 -20.72 23.11 -0.51
N PRO A 299 -21.75 23.24 -1.37
CA PRO A 299 -22.67 22.13 -1.68
C PRO A 299 -22.07 21.10 -2.64
N GLY A 300 -21.99 19.82 -2.27
CA GLY A 300 -21.47 18.74 -3.13
C GLY A 300 -21.15 17.46 -2.35
N ASN A 301 -20.84 16.36 -3.03
CA ASN A 301 -20.21 15.20 -2.37
C ASN A 301 -18.70 15.38 -2.40
N GLU A 302 -18.05 15.18 -1.27
CA GLU A 302 -16.63 15.43 -1.07
C GLU A 302 -15.93 14.16 -0.64
N PHE A 303 -14.90 13.77 -1.37
CA PHE A 303 -14.16 12.54 -1.11
C PHE A 303 -12.68 12.83 -1.01
N LEU A 304 -12.07 12.51 0.14
CA LEU A 304 -10.62 12.46 0.29
C LEU A 304 -10.02 11.52 -0.76
N GLU A 305 -9.05 12.01 -1.52
CA GLU A 305 -8.29 11.22 -2.48
C GLU A 305 -6.87 10.95 -1.97
N GLU A 306 -6.20 11.96 -1.43
CA GLU A 306 -4.76 11.88 -1.17
C GLU A 306 -4.31 12.87 -0.07
N MET A 307 -3.21 12.56 0.61
CA MET A 307 -2.50 13.49 1.49
C MET A 307 -1.18 13.93 0.85
N VAL A 308 -1.07 15.20 0.46
CA VAL A 308 0.09 15.71 -0.30
C VAL A 308 0.68 16.93 0.39
N GLY A 309 1.95 16.85 0.79
CA GLY A 309 2.65 17.97 1.44
C GLY A 309 1.99 18.47 2.73
N GLY A 310 1.30 17.60 3.47
CA GLY A 310 0.54 17.98 4.68
C GLY A 310 -0.86 18.54 4.40
N ARG A 311 -1.25 18.63 3.12
CA ARG A 311 -2.59 19.05 2.70
C ARG A 311 -3.46 17.84 2.40
N ILE A 312 -4.76 18.04 2.56
CA ILE A 312 -5.83 17.13 2.20
C ILE A 312 -6.22 17.47 0.78
N VAL A 313 -6.10 16.53 -0.14
CA VAL A 313 -6.56 16.66 -1.53
C VAL A 313 -7.83 15.82 -1.67
N TYR A 314 -8.89 16.44 -2.18
CA TYR A 314 -10.20 15.84 -2.25
C TYR A 314 -10.90 16.21 -3.56
N THR A 315 -11.74 15.30 -4.05
CA THR A 315 -12.65 15.57 -5.14
C THR A 315 -13.96 16.11 -4.61
N ARG A 316 -14.64 16.86 -5.47
CA ARG A 316 -15.91 17.49 -5.15
C ARG A 316 -16.87 17.37 -6.32
N SER A 317 -17.94 16.61 -6.11
CA SER A 317 -18.91 16.29 -7.15
C SER A 317 -20.22 17.04 -6.96
N VAL A 318 -20.58 17.87 -7.94
CA VAL A 318 -21.83 18.63 -7.98
C VAL A 318 -22.59 18.32 -9.27
N ASN A 319 -23.78 17.73 -9.16
CA ASN A 319 -24.60 17.33 -10.32
C ASN A 319 -23.87 16.45 -11.36
N GLY A 320 -22.92 15.63 -10.91
CA GLY A 320 -22.15 14.71 -11.76
C GLY A 320 -20.89 15.30 -12.40
N GLN A 321 -20.59 16.59 -12.16
CA GLN A 321 -19.31 17.21 -12.49
C GLN A 321 -18.38 17.10 -11.28
N THR A 322 -17.17 16.56 -11.49
CA THR A 322 -16.16 16.37 -10.43
C THR A 322 -14.94 17.25 -10.67
N ASP A 323 -14.62 18.05 -9.67
CA ASP A 323 -13.49 18.97 -9.62
C ASP A 323 -12.55 18.60 -8.46
N ILE A 324 -11.30 19.10 -8.46
CA ILE A 324 -10.26 18.77 -7.48
C ILE A 324 -9.88 19.98 -6.64
N TYR A 325 -9.83 19.79 -5.33
CA TYR A 325 -9.51 20.83 -4.35
C TYR A 325 -8.46 20.34 -3.36
N SER A 326 -7.83 21.29 -2.66
CA SER A 326 -7.00 20.99 -1.51
C SER A 326 -7.22 21.95 -0.35
N VAL A 327 -6.94 21.49 0.87
CA VAL A 327 -7.05 22.29 2.09
C VAL A 327 -6.05 21.81 3.13
N ASN A 328 -5.64 22.68 4.06
CA ASN A 328 -4.87 22.22 5.21
C ASN A 328 -5.72 21.30 6.10
N ALA A 329 -5.08 20.41 6.86
CA ALA A 329 -5.80 19.50 7.76
C ALA A 329 -6.57 20.21 8.89
N ASP A 330 -6.25 21.47 9.19
CA ASP A 330 -6.99 22.32 10.12
C ASP A 330 -8.13 23.12 9.45
N GLY A 331 -8.44 22.85 8.19
CA GLY A 331 -9.48 23.52 7.41
C GLY A 331 -9.06 24.87 6.81
N THR A 332 -7.81 25.32 7.04
CA THR A 332 -7.35 26.61 6.53
C THR A 332 -6.83 26.53 5.09
N ASN A 333 -6.81 27.68 4.42
CA ASN A 333 -6.26 27.86 3.07
C ASN A 333 -6.80 26.84 2.04
N PRO A 334 -8.13 26.75 1.82
CA PRO A 334 -8.67 25.95 0.72
C PRO A 334 -8.22 26.53 -0.63
N VAL A 335 -7.88 25.67 -1.57
CA VAL A 335 -7.38 26.03 -2.91
C VAL A 335 -8.02 25.10 -3.96
N PRO A 336 -8.70 25.64 -4.99
CA PRO A 336 -9.06 24.84 -6.15
C PRO A 336 -7.79 24.44 -6.92
N LEU A 337 -7.64 23.15 -7.20
CA LEU A 337 -6.50 22.63 -7.96
C LEU A 337 -6.84 22.46 -9.44
N ALA A 338 -8.01 21.90 -9.73
CA ALA A 338 -8.52 21.74 -11.09
C ALA A 338 -10.05 21.89 -11.03
N THR A 339 -10.60 22.75 -11.90
CA THR A 339 -12.04 23.08 -11.94
C THR A 339 -12.50 23.29 -13.38
N SER A 340 -12.04 22.44 -14.30
CA SER A 340 -12.45 22.57 -15.70
C SER A 340 -13.90 22.08 -15.90
N PRO A 341 -14.55 22.40 -17.03
CA PRO A 341 -15.88 21.84 -17.35
C PRO A 341 -15.89 20.34 -17.66
N ALA A 342 -14.73 19.67 -17.60
CA ALA A 342 -14.57 18.24 -17.82
C ALA A 342 -14.42 17.51 -16.48
N ASN A 343 -14.77 16.23 -16.42
CA ASN A 343 -14.58 15.46 -15.19
C ASN A 343 -13.09 15.27 -14.90
N GLU A 344 -12.72 15.55 -13.65
CA GLU A 344 -11.36 15.46 -13.14
C GLU A 344 -11.29 14.45 -12.00
N GLY A 345 -10.16 13.76 -11.89
CA GLY A 345 -9.91 12.75 -10.87
C GLY A 345 -8.44 12.72 -10.45
N VAL A 346 -8.18 12.47 -9.17
CA VAL A 346 -6.81 12.32 -8.66
C VAL A 346 -6.32 10.90 -8.96
N GLU A 347 -5.13 10.80 -9.51
CA GLU A 347 -4.49 9.53 -9.88
C GLU A 347 -3.35 9.16 -8.92
N GLY A 348 -2.74 10.15 -8.27
CA GLY A 348 -1.71 9.94 -7.26
C GLY A 348 -0.89 11.20 -6.98
N LYS A 349 0.37 11.03 -6.57
CA LYS A 349 1.27 12.16 -6.25
C LYS A 349 2.73 11.88 -6.56
N VAL A 350 3.47 12.95 -6.85
CA VAL A 350 4.95 12.94 -6.90
C VAL A 350 5.49 14.09 -6.06
N GLY A 351 6.09 13.77 -4.92
CA GLY A 351 6.55 14.78 -3.96
C GLY A 351 5.39 15.65 -3.45
N SER A 352 5.45 16.95 -3.71
CA SER A 352 4.40 17.93 -3.38
C SER A 352 3.35 18.12 -4.48
N ARG A 353 3.47 17.43 -5.62
CA ARG A 353 2.54 17.54 -6.74
C ARG A 353 1.47 16.47 -6.69
N VAL A 354 0.23 16.87 -6.94
CA VAL A 354 -0.89 15.99 -7.27
C VAL A 354 -0.79 15.63 -8.75
N ILE A 355 -0.96 14.36 -9.07
CA ILE A 355 -1.16 13.87 -10.43
C ILE A 355 -2.64 13.62 -10.60
N PHE A 356 -3.22 14.16 -11.67
CA PHE A 356 -4.64 14.06 -11.92
C PHE A 356 -4.93 13.86 -13.41
N ARG A 357 -6.07 13.25 -13.68
CA ARG A 357 -6.61 13.12 -15.02
C ARG A 357 -7.71 14.12 -15.28
N ARG A 358 -7.88 14.47 -16.55
CA ARG A 358 -9.01 15.22 -17.10
C ARG A 358 -9.55 14.46 -18.30
N THR A 359 -10.80 14.02 -18.23
CA THR A 359 -11.44 13.25 -19.30
C THR A 359 -11.99 14.19 -20.36
N ASP A 360 -11.56 14.02 -21.61
CA ASP A 360 -12.04 14.85 -22.73
C ASP A 360 -13.47 14.48 -23.19
N SER A 361 -13.98 15.19 -24.19
CA SER A 361 -15.31 14.93 -24.74
C SER A 361 -15.44 13.58 -25.46
N ASN A 362 -14.33 12.92 -25.79
CA ASN A 362 -14.30 11.60 -26.41
C ASN A 362 -14.20 10.48 -25.37
N GLY A 363 -14.03 10.83 -24.09
CA GLY A 363 -13.83 9.88 -23.01
C GLY A 363 -12.37 9.47 -22.79
N ASN A 364 -11.42 10.16 -23.43
CA ASN A 364 -9.98 9.89 -23.26
C ASN A 364 -9.43 10.65 -22.06
N ASP A 365 -8.64 9.98 -21.23
CA ASP A 365 -8.00 10.62 -20.11
C ASP A 365 -6.69 11.32 -20.53
N ASN A 366 -6.55 12.56 -20.07
CA ASN A 366 -5.35 13.38 -20.24
C ASN A 366 -4.73 13.61 -18.86
N LEU A 367 -3.42 13.44 -18.73
CA LEU A 367 -2.71 13.53 -17.46
C LEU A 367 -2.06 14.89 -17.25
N TYR A 368 -2.19 15.39 -16.03
CA TYR A 368 -1.66 16.67 -15.58
C TYR A 368 -1.02 16.54 -14.20
N SER A 369 -0.20 17.53 -13.84
CA SER A 369 0.28 17.72 -12.47
C SER A 369 0.02 19.13 -11.97
N ILE A 370 -0.14 19.29 -10.66
CA ILE A 370 -0.22 20.59 -10.02
C ILE A 370 0.35 20.51 -8.60
N GLN A 371 0.94 21.58 -8.09
CA GLN A 371 1.34 21.61 -6.69
C GLN A 371 0.10 21.50 -5.79
N ALA A 372 0.19 20.74 -4.70
CA ALA A 372 -0.93 20.57 -3.78
C ALA A 372 -1.36 21.87 -3.09
N ASP A 373 -0.53 22.91 -3.09
CA ASP A 373 -0.88 24.26 -2.62
C ASP A 373 -1.40 25.19 -3.73
N GLY A 374 -1.55 24.68 -4.96
CA GLY A 374 -1.99 25.39 -6.16
C GLY A 374 -0.94 26.28 -6.81
N THR A 375 0.29 26.34 -6.29
CA THR A 375 1.35 27.15 -6.88
C THR A 375 1.88 26.57 -8.19
N GLY A 376 2.40 27.42 -9.07
CA GLY A 376 3.02 27.00 -10.34
C GLY A 376 2.04 26.58 -11.44
N GLY A 377 0.75 26.43 -11.14
CA GLY A 377 -0.29 26.09 -12.12
C GLY A 377 -0.28 24.63 -12.58
N GLU A 378 -1.27 24.27 -13.40
CA GLU A 378 -1.36 22.96 -14.05
C GLU A 378 -0.24 22.78 -15.08
N ILE A 379 0.38 21.60 -15.07
CA ILE A 379 1.37 21.18 -16.06
C ILE A 379 0.82 19.96 -16.80
N PRO A 380 0.70 20.01 -18.14
CA PRO A 380 0.35 18.84 -18.93
C PRO A 380 1.48 17.81 -18.88
N LEU A 381 1.15 16.57 -18.56
CA LEU A 381 2.07 15.43 -18.58
C LEU A 381 1.89 14.57 -19.83
N ALA A 382 0.63 14.35 -20.23
CA ALA A 382 0.26 13.60 -21.43
C ALA A 382 -1.12 14.07 -21.91
N THR A 383 -1.18 14.77 -23.05
CA THR A 383 -2.42 15.40 -23.55
C THR A 383 -2.67 15.08 -25.03
N PHE A 384 -2.52 13.82 -25.41
CA PHE A 384 -2.59 13.38 -26.80
C PHE A 384 -4.03 12.98 -27.17
N SER A 385 -4.25 12.59 -28.42
CA SER A 385 -5.57 12.13 -28.90
C SER A 385 -5.94 10.72 -28.41
N GLU A 386 -4.96 10.00 -27.92
CA GLU A 386 -5.03 8.66 -27.38
C GLU A 386 -5.36 8.68 -25.88
N ASP A 387 -5.83 7.55 -25.37
CA ASP A 387 -6.11 7.38 -23.95
C ASP A 387 -4.80 7.13 -23.18
N ASP A 388 -4.41 8.09 -22.35
CA ASP A 388 -3.19 8.07 -21.54
C ASP A 388 -3.55 7.76 -20.08
N SER A 389 -3.56 6.47 -19.75
CA SER A 389 -3.95 5.98 -18.41
C SER A 389 -2.78 6.04 -17.43
N PHE A 390 -3.01 6.55 -16.23
CA PHE A 390 -2.00 6.57 -15.18
C PHE A 390 -1.65 5.14 -14.73
N GLY A 391 -0.37 4.79 -14.77
CA GLY A 391 0.12 3.49 -14.29
C GLY A 391 0.63 3.56 -12.85
N GLY A 392 1.44 4.59 -12.54
CA GLY A 392 2.03 4.73 -11.21
C GLY A 392 3.17 5.73 -11.16
N VAL A 393 4.02 5.63 -10.13
CA VAL A 393 5.15 6.53 -9.91
C VAL A 393 6.43 5.75 -9.67
N VAL A 394 7.51 6.14 -10.35
CA VAL A 394 8.86 5.62 -10.13
C VAL A 394 9.80 6.79 -9.82
N GLY A 395 10.17 6.94 -8.55
CA GLY A 395 10.98 8.07 -8.10
C GLY A 395 10.25 9.40 -8.33
N SER A 396 10.82 10.27 -9.16
CA SER A 396 10.22 11.58 -9.53
C SER A 396 9.42 11.55 -10.84
N ARG A 397 9.24 10.36 -11.43
CA ARG A 397 8.56 10.19 -12.72
C ARG A 397 7.18 9.57 -12.54
N VAL A 398 6.23 10.09 -13.30
CA VAL A 398 4.93 9.49 -13.53
C VAL A 398 5.07 8.47 -14.66
N ILE A 399 4.57 7.27 -14.45
CA ILE A 399 4.46 6.23 -15.46
C ILE A 399 3.02 6.19 -15.95
N PHE A 400 2.83 6.17 -17.26
CA PHE A 400 1.52 6.06 -17.87
C PHE A 400 1.54 5.12 -19.08
N GLU A 401 0.37 4.58 -19.38
CA GLU A 401 0.11 3.65 -20.46
C GLU A 401 -0.64 4.37 -21.56
N ARG A 402 -0.06 4.43 -22.77
CA ARG A 402 -0.76 4.93 -23.95
C ARG A 402 -1.45 3.80 -24.69
N ILE A 403 -2.77 3.84 -24.75
CA ILE A 403 -3.58 2.79 -25.36
C ILE A 403 -3.76 3.07 -26.86
N MET A 404 -3.21 2.18 -27.70
CA MET A 404 -3.19 2.31 -29.17
C MET A 404 -4.40 1.63 -29.82
N GLY A 405 -5.61 1.97 -29.36
CA GLY A 405 -6.86 1.42 -29.89
C GLY A 405 -8.07 1.74 -29.03
N SER A 406 -9.26 1.35 -29.49
CA SER A 406 -10.53 1.70 -28.83
C SER A 406 -10.98 0.71 -27.75
N ASN A 407 -10.31 -0.44 -27.60
CA ASN A 407 -10.65 -1.44 -26.59
C ASN A 407 -9.53 -1.51 -25.55
N VAL A 408 -9.70 -0.81 -24.43
CA VAL A 408 -8.73 -0.75 -23.35
C VAL A 408 -8.27 -2.12 -22.86
N MET A 409 -9.13 -3.15 -22.91
CA MET A 409 -8.81 -4.49 -22.41
C MET A 409 -7.88 -5.31 -23.31
N SER A 410 -7.77 -4.98 -24.61
CA SER A 410 -7.03 -5.81 -25.57
C SER A 410 -6.24 -5.02 -26.61
N SER A 411 -6.29 -3.69 -26.58
CA SER A 411 -5.53 -2.84 -27.49
C SER A 411 -4.08 -2.77 -27.03
N PRO A 412 -3.10 -2.91 -27.96
CA PRO A 412 -1.70 -2.70 -27.65
C PRO A 412 -1.49 -1.39 -26.91
N ARG A 413 -0.56 -1.37 -25.96
CA ARG A 413 -0.26 -0.17 -25.19
C ARG A 413 1.23 -0.07 -24.90
N ALA A 414 1.73 1.16 -24.92
CA ALA A 414 3.11 1.48 -24.65
C ALA A 414 3.25 2.10 -23.26
N LEU A 415 4.31 1.77 -22.54
CA LEU A 415 4.68 2.49 -21.33
C LEU A 415 5.47 3.74 -21.71
N TYR A 416 5.14 4.82 -21.04
CA TYR A 416 5.86 6.08 -21.06
C TYR A 416 6.22 6.49 -19.64
N SER A 417 7.22 7.34 -19.53
CA SER A 417 7.51 8.06 -18.30
C SER A 417 7.68 9.55 -18.55
N VAL A 418 7.36 10.36 -17.56
CA VAL A 418 7.57 11.81 -17.62
C VAL A 418 7.86 12.32 -16.21
N LEU A 419 8.73 13.32 -16.08
CA LEU A 419 8.92 13.97 -14.79
C LEU A 419 7.64 14.71 -14.40
N SER A 420 7.38 14.80 -13.10
CA SER A 420 6.18 15.49 -12.61
C SER A 420 6.13 16.99 -12.94
N ASP A 421 7.22 17.59 -13.43
CA ASP A 421 7.27 18.96 -13.96
C ASP A 421 7.01 19.04 -15.48
N GLY A 422 6.62 17.94 -16.12
CA GLY A 422 6.31 17.83 -17.55
C GLY A 422 7.55 17.66 -18.45
N THR A 423 8.76 17.67 -17.88
CA THR A 423 9.99 17.46 -18.67
C THR A 423 10.38 15.98 -18.75
N GLY A 424 11.34 15.66 -19.63
CA GLY A 424 11.91 14.31 -19.69
C GLY A 424 10.90 13.21 -20.03
N LEU A 425 9.98 13.49 -20.96
CA LEU A 425 9.08 12.48 -21.53
C LEU A 425 9.91 11.43 -22.27
N GLU A 426 9.76 10.17 -21.90
CA GLU A 426 10.43 9.03 -22.50
C GLU A 426 9.42 7.95 -22.86
N GLN A 427 9.56 7.37 -24.05
CA GLN A 427 8.85 6.16 -24.42
C GLN A 427 9.66 4.95 -23.93
N LEU A 428 9.12 4.21 -22.97
CA LEU A 428 9.80 3.06 -22.38
C LEU A 428 9.59 1.78 -23.19
N THR A 429 8.44 1.64 -23.86
CA THR A 429 8.15 0.48 -24.72
C THR A 429 7.47 0.86 -26.05
N PRO A 430 7.63 0.05 -27.12
CA PRO A 430 7.19 0.43 -28.47
C PRO A 430 5.68 0.47 -28.71
N GLY A 431 4.86 -0.16 -27.85
CA GLY A 431 3.40 -0.22 -28.02
C GLY A 431 2.90 -1.26 -29.02
N THR A 432 3.72 -2.26 -29.35
CA THR A 432 3.36 -3.38 -30.23
C THR A 432 2.80 -4.59 -29.47
N SER A 433 2.78 -4.53 -28.14
CA SER A 433 2.32 -5.55 -27.21
C SER A 433 1.38 -4.94 -26.17
N LEU A 434 0.78 -5.77 -25.34
CA LEU A 434 0.05 -5.32 -24.15
C LEU A 434 1.04 -5.22 -23.00
N ASP A 435 1.62 -4.04 -22.80
CA ASP A 435 2.54 -3.80 -21.68
C ASP A 435 1.78 -3.06 -20.56
N GLU A 436 1.57 -3.72 -19.43
CA GLU A 436 0.79 -3.20 -18.30
C GLU A 436 1.72 -2.92 -17.12
N PHE A 437 1.72 -1.71 -16.59
CA PHE A 437 2.56 -1.35 -15.45
C PHE A 437 2.17 -2.18 -14.21
N ALA A 438 3.17 -2.81 -13.60
CA ALA A 438 2.98 -3.73 -12.49
C ALA A 438 3.56 -3.21 -11.16
N GLY A 439 4.57 -2.33 -11.22
CA GLY A 439 5.17 -1.75 -10.04
C GLY A 439 6.53 -1.08 -10.27
N ALA A 440 7.10 -0.54 -9.20
CA ALA A 440 8.40 0.14 -9.21
C ALA A 440 9.45 -0.63 -8.40
N ALA A 441 10.67 -0.74 -8.91
CA ALA A 441 11.79 -1.35 -8.19
C ALA A 441 13.12 -0.65 -8.51
N GLY A 442 13.74 0.01 -7.53
CA GLY A 442 15.09 0.59 -7.68
C GLY A 442 15.26 1.60 -8.82
N GLY A 443 14.22 2.39 -9.12
CA GLY A 443 14.22 3.33 -10.25
C GLY A 443 13.77 2.73 -11.59
N PHE A 444 13.40 1.45 -11.61
CA PHE A 444 12.83 0.78 -12.77
C PHE A 444 11.31 0.76 -12.71
N ALA A 445 10.68 0.94 -13.86
CA ALA A 445 9.29 0.59 -14.10
C ALA A 445 9.22 -0.88 -14.50
N CYS A 446 8.52 -1.68 -13.73
CA CYS A 446 8.28 -3.09 -14.00
C CYS A 446 6.87 -3.28 -14.55
N PHE A 447 6.73 -4.16 -15.54
CA PHE A 447 5.50 -4.32 -16.30
C PHE A 447 5.33 -5.75 -16.78
N GLU A 448 4.07 -6.16 -16.91
CA GLU A 448 3.67 -7.43 -17.48
C GLU A 448 3.42 -7.23 -18.98
N ARG A 449 4.17 -7.95 -19.81
CA ARG A 449 4.00 -7.94 -21.27
C ARG A 449 3.22 -9.15 -21.70
N THR A 450 2.05 -8.94 -22.30
CA THR A 450 1.31 -10.01 -22.98
C THR A 450 1.54 -9.94 -24.49
N GLN A 451 2.13 -11.00 -25.06
CA GLN A 451 2.32 -11.16 -26.51
C GLN A 451 2.00 -12.60 -26.93
N SER A 452 1.15 -12.75 -27.96
CA SER A 452 0.76 -14.06 -28.49
C SER A 452 0.20 -15.05 -27.45
N GLY A 453 -0.39 -14.54 -26.36
CA GLY A 453 -0.96 -15.34 -25.28
C GLY A 453 0.02 -15.73 -24.17
N GLN A 454 1.28 -15.33 -24.25
CA GLN A 454 2.28 -15.49 -23.19
C GLN A 454 2.44 -14.17 -22.43
N ARG A 455 2.51 -14.25 -21.09
CA ARG A 455 2.77 -13.11 -20.21
C ARG A 455 4.18 -13.19 -19.63
N ASP A 456 5.04 -12.23 -19.96
CA ASP A 456 6.40 -12.13 -19.44
C ASP A 456 6.51 -10.93 -18.48
N LEU A 457 7.35 -11.05 -17.45
CA LEU A 457 7.61 -9.95 -16.51
C LEU A 457 8.94 -9.29 -16.85
N LEU A 458 8.90 -7.99 -17.11
CA LEU A 458 10.05 -7.20 -17.50
C LEU A 458 10.18 -5.94 -16.65
N CYS A 459 11.39 -5.38 -16.61
CA CYS A 459 11.61 -4.06 -16.06
C CYS A 459 12.47 -3.22 -16.99
N VAL A 460 12.28 -1.90 -16.93
CA VAL A 460 12.99 -0.92 -17.72
C VAL A 460 13.33 0.27 -16.83
N PRO A 461 14.53 0.87 -16.91
CA PRO A 461 14.81 2.10 -16.19
C PRO A 461 13.75 3.15 -16.50
N ALA A 462 13.19 3.78 -15.48
CA ALA A 462 12.12 4.75 -15.70
C ALA A 462 12.62 5.99 -16.46
N ASP A 463 13.93 6.21 -16.56
CA ASP A 463 14.53 7.27 -17.37
C ASP A 463 14.83 6.87 -18.82
N GLY A 464 14.49 5.64 -19.24
CA GLY A 464 14.74 5.16 -20.59
C GLY A 464 16.21 4.93 -20.92
N SER A 465 17.11 4.91 -19.93
CA SER A 465 18.56 4.83 -20.17
C SER A 465 19.01 3.53 -20.86
N SER A 466 18.20 2.47 -20.76
CA SER A 466 18.45 1.19 -21.42
C SER A 466 17.15 0.48 -21.78
N PRO A 467 17.18 -0.50 -22.71
CA PRO A 467 16.01 -1.30 -23.04
C PRO A 467 15.46 -2.10 -21.85
N ALA A 468 14.19 -2.51 -21.96
CA ALA A 468 13.58 -3.43 -21.02
C ALA A 468 14.32 -4.77 -20.97
N VAL A 469 14.47 -5.31 -19.76
CA VAL A 469 15.09 -6.60 -19.49
C VAL A 469 14.06 -7.56 -18.88
N PRO A 470 14.00 -8.83 -19.34
CA PRO A 470 13.22 -9.85 -18.66
C PRO A 470 13.85 -10.14 -17.29
N ILE A 471 13.03 -10.21 -16.25
CA ILE A 471 13.53 -10.47 -14.89
C ILE A 471 13.43 -11.92 -14.48
N ALA A 472 12.64 -12.70 -15.23
CA ALA A 472 12.60 -14.15 -15.13
C ALA A 472 12.93 -14.81 -16.47
N ALA A 473 13.55 -15.98 -16.37
CA ALA A 473 14.02 -16.77 -17.50
C ALA A 473 13.17 -18.04 -17.64
N THR A 474 11.85 -17.89 -17.69
CA THR A 474 10.92 -19.02 -17.78
C THR A 474 10.06 -18.95 -19.04
N SER A 475 9.45 -20.09 -19.41
CA SER A 475 8.45 -20.15 -20.49
C SER A 475 7.01 -20.18 -19.97
N ALA A 476 6.83 -19.94 -18.67
CA ALA A 476 5.55 -19.91 -17.99
C ALA A 476 5.06 -18.46 -17.92
N ASP A 477 3.76 -18.23 -17.70
CA ASP A 477 3.26 -16.87 -17.51
C ASP A 477 3.80 -16.30 -16.19
N GLU A 478 4.24 -15.05 -16.20
CA GLU A 478 4.91 -14.41 -15.08
C GLU A 478 4.08 -13.25 -14.52
N TYR A 479 4.07 -13.11 -13.19
CA TYR A 479 3.28 -12.10 -12.49
C TYR A 479 4.10 -11.42 -11.39
N PHE A 480 3.93 -10.10 -11.28
CA PHE A 480 4.55 -9.31 -10.22
C PHE A 480 3.84 -9.52 -8.88
N ILE A 481 4.58 -9.54 -7.77
CA ILE A 481 3.99 -9.58 -6.42
C ILE A 481 4.23 -8.24 -5.72
N THR A 482 3.14 -7.53 -5.42
CA THR A 482 3.16 -6.28 -4.68
C THR A 482 3.21 -6.52 -3.16
N GLY A 483 3.80 -5.59 -2.41
CA GLY A 483 3.71 -5.55 -0.94
C GLY A 483 4.60 -6.54 -0.18
N LEU A 484 5.61 -7.12 -0.83
CA LEU A 484 6.54 -8.11 -0.26
C LEU A 484 7.69 -7.50 0.56
#